data_AF-A0A926AP66-F1
#
_entry.id   AF-A0A926AP66-F1
#
_cell.length_a   1.000
_cell.length_b   1.000
_cell.length_c   1.000
_cell.angle_alpha   90.00
_cell.angle_beta   90.00
_cell.angle_gamma   90.00
#
_symmetry.space_group_name_H-M   'P 1'
#
loop_
_entity.id
_entity.type
_entity.pdbx_description
1 polymer ?
#
loop_
_entity_poly.entity_id
_entity_poly.type
_entity_poly.pdbx_seq_one_letter_code
_entity_poly.pdbx_strand_id
1 'polypeptide(L)'
;MAGDDVFTLRRLTAVSLDSSIEFNGDAGKNTIVVTGQSSGTENLLFADGAFGYVGHPNAITYTEADQIQLGWSGAASTLHVSGGAPIKVVTRAIWQSLLVDGNGRVTLDAPQFTNGFAIADQGIVDLAGSRELLVNHAPGGPTPIATIQTYINRARTSGTWNGLGLFPVLANNAPPARNVTVGLLESADYKAIYGANASFGDFAMDASCVLIKPTFYGDTDLDGAVDFDDYSRIDAGFNNNRTGWLNGDVDGNGIVDFDDYSLIDQAFNTQGSALRPAVPPLGGKPSKGGGVAVR
;
A
#
# COMPACT_ATOMS: atom_id res chain seq x y z
N MET A 1 -15.86 7.04 -30.71
CA MET A 1 -14.89 6.62 -29.68
C MET A 1 -15.44 7.17 -28.38
N ALA A 2 -15.70 6.31 -27.41
CA ALA A 2 -16.09 6.73 -26.06
C ALA A 2 -14.93 7.54 -25.44
N GLY A 3 -15.25 8.53 -24.62
CA GLY A 3 -14.25 9.44 -24.03
C GLY A 3 -13.82 8.94 -22.65
N ASP A 4 -12.60 9.24 -22.23
CA ASP A 4 -12.23 9.03 -20.83
C ASP A 4 -12.87 10.16 -19.99
N ASP A 5 -13.72 9.80 -19.02
CA ASP A 5 -14.42 10.75 -18.17
C ASP A 5 -13.81 10.87 -16.77
N VAL A 6 -13.76 12.10 -16.25
CA VAL A 6 -13.30 12.39 -14.89
C VAL A 6 -14.32 13.22 -14.14
N PHE A 7 -14.82 12.70 -13.03
CA PHE A 7 -15.67 13.43 -12.11
C PHE A 7 -14.92 13.75 -10.81
N THR A 8 -15.01 14.98 -10.29
CA THR A 8 -14.29 15.39 -9.08
C THR A 8 -15.22 15.89 -7.98
N LEU A 9 -15.12 15.24 -6.82
CA LEU A 9 -15.73 15.69 -5.56
C LEU A 9 -14.65 16.34 -4.70
N ARG A 10 -14.84 17.62 -4.43
CA ARG A 10 -13.98 18.37 -3.51
C ARG A 10 -14.72 18.65 -2.23
N ARG A 11 -14.07 18.31 -1.11
CA ARG A 11 -14.53 18.61 0.25
C ARG A 11 -15.75 17.78 0.64
N LEU A 12 -15.53 16.46 0.70
CA LEU A 12 -16.28 15.60 1.59
C LEU A 12 -15.87 16.00 3.03
N THR A 13 -16.46 17.08 3.54
CA THR A 13 -16.78 17.17 4.98
C THR A 13 -18.08 16.39 5.15
N ALA A 14 -18.58 16.18 6.37
CA ALA A 14 -19.93 15.63 6.65
C ALA A 14 -21.06 16.47 6.00
N VAL A 15 -21.11 16.48 4.67
CA VAL A 15 -22.11 17.10 3.83
C VAL A 15 -23.23 16.09 3.83
N SER A 16 -24.29 16.42 4.56
CA SER A 16 -25.61 15.91 4.22
C SER A 16 -25.82 16.24 2.75
N LEU A 17 -25.70 15.25 1.88
CA LEU A 17 -26.22 15.40 0.53
C LEU A 17 -27.73 15.50 0.69
N ASP A 18 -28.38 16.57 0.22
CA ASP A 18 -29.84 16.70 0.33
C ASP A 18 -30.56 15.77 -0.67
N SER A 19 -29.82 15.15 -1.60
CA SER A 19 -30.28 14.18 -2.60
C SER A 19 -29.14 13.24 -3.01
N SER A 20 -29.47 12.06 -3.57
CA SER A 20 -28.47 11.14 -4.12
C SER A 20 -27.80 11.72 -5.36
N ILE A 21 -26.49 11.51 -5.51
CA ILE A 21 -25.76 11.81 -6.75
C ILE A 21 -25.47 10.48 -7.46
N GLU A 22 -25.74 10.44 -8.76
CA GLU A 22 -25.52 9.26 -9.63
C GLU A 22 -24.50 9.61 -10.72
N PHE A 23 -23.52 8.73 -10.91
CA PHE A 23 -22.54 8.79 -12.00
C PHE A 23 -22.69 7.59 -12.92
N ASN A 24 -22.88 7.83 -14.20
CA ASN A 24 -22.92 6.77 -15.20
C ASN A 24 -21.76 7.00 -16.17
N GLY A 25 -20.75 6.13 -16.08
CA GLY A 25 -19.63 6.10 -17.01
C GLY A 25 -20.07 5.64 -18.40
N ASP A 26 -19.19 5.84 -19.39
CA ASP A 26 -19.33 5.25 -20.73
C ASP A 26 -18.31 4.12 -20.95
N ALA A 27 -18.15 3.63 -22.18
CA ALA A 27 -17.21 2.54 -22.48
C ALA A 27 -15.70 2.95 -22.43
N GLY A 28 -15.39 4.22 -22.17
CA GLY A 28 -14.04 4.75 -21.94
C GLY A 28 -13.54 4.48 -20.52
N LYS A 29 -12.35 5.01 -20.18
CA LYS A 29 -11.82 4.89 -18.81
C LYS A 29 -12.43 5.96 -17.92
N ASN A 30 -13.23 5.54 -16.95
CA ASN A 30 -13.96 6.42 -16.06
C ASN A 30 -13.30 6.49 -14.68
N THR A 31 -12.90 7.69 -14.26
CA THR A 31 -12.31 7.93 -12.94
C THR A 31 -13.15 8.88 -12.10
N ILE A 32 -13.50 8.45 -10.90
CA ILE A 32 -14.07 9.34 -9.87
C ILE A 32 -12.93 9.80 -8.95
N VAL A 33 -12.74 11.09 -8.82
CA VAL A 33 -11.76 11.69 -7.91
C VAL A 33 -12.48 12.21 -6.69
N VAL A 34 -12.23 11.59 -5.53
CA VAL A 34 -12.75 12.01 -4.23
C VAL A 34 -11.61 12.66 -3.45
N THR A 35 -11.81 13.91 -3.06
CA THR A 35 -10.87 14.61 -2.16
C THR A 35 -11.58 15.04 -0.89
N GLY A 36 -11.01 14.61 0.25
CA GLY A 36 -11.51 14.89 1.57
C GLY A 36 -10.46 15.54 2.46
N GLN A 37 -10.92 16.50 3.27
CA GLN A 37 -10.14 17.07 4.35
C GLN A 37 -11.07 17.27 5.54
N SER A 38 -10.80 16.56 6.64
CA SER A 38 -11.62 16.66 7.84
C SER A 38 -10.85 17.22 9.03
N SER A 39 -11.56 17.95 9.89
CA SER A 39 -11.09 18.33 11.22
C SER A 39 -11.51 17.34 12.32
N GLY A 40 -12.30 16.31 11.98
CA GLY A 40 -12.77 15.27 12.90
C GLY A 40 -12.83 13.90 12.22
N THR A 41 -12.90 12.82 13.00
CA THR A 41 -12.94 11.45 12.46
C THR A 41 -14.19 11.22 11.60
N GLU A 42 -13.99 10.67 10.41
CA GLU A 42 -15.06 10.29 9.48
C GLU A 42 -15.03 8.79 9.18
N ASN A 43 -16.15 8.23 8.73
CA ASN A 43 -16.26 6.81 8.40
C ASN A 43 -16.60 6.62 6.93
N LEU A 44 -15.59 6.47 6.08
CA LEU A 44 -15.75 6.30 4.65
C LEU A 44 -16.05 4.83 4.33
N LEU A 45 -17.14 4.60 3.59
CA LEU A 45 -17.53 3.29 3.09
C LEU A 45 -17.62 3.32 1.57
N PHE A 46 -16.96 2.36 0.92
CA PHE A 46 -17.05 2.08 -0.51
C PHE A 46 -17.58 0.65 -0.69
N ALA A 47 -18.74 0.51 -1.32
CA ALA A 47 -19.43 -0.75 -1.46
C ALA A 47 -20.26 -0.78 -2.75
N ASP A 48 -20.11 -1.82 -3.57
CA ASP A 48 -21.03 -2.23 -4.63
C ASP A 48 -21.66 -1.10 -5.48
N GLY A 49 -20.83 -0.25 -6.10
CA GLY A 49 -21.32 0.84 -6.94
C GLY A 49 -21.79 2.07 -6.15
N ALA A 50 -21.44 2.15 -4.87
CA ALA A 50 -21.72 3.32 -4.05
C ALA A 50 -20.54 3.67 -3.14
N PHE A 51 -20.50 4.92 -2.72
CA PHE A 51 -19.65 5.37 -1.64
C PHE A 51 -20.28 6.50 -0.84
N GLY A 52 -19.93 6.60 0.44
CA GLY A 52 -20.46 7.61 1.32
C GLY A 52 -19.94 7.47 2.75
N TYR A 53 -20.64 8.09 3.68
CA TYR A 53 -20.32 8.01 5.10
C TYR A 53 -21.23 7.04 5.83
N VAL A 54 -20.64 6.19 6.66
CA VAL A 54 -21.42 5.32 7.55
C VAL A 54 -22.29 6.18 8.46
N GLY A 55 -23.61 5.91 8.46
CA GLY A 55 -24.59 6.64 9.27
C GLY A 55 -25.19 7.88 8.60
N HIS A 56 -24.78 8.23 7.37
CA HIS A 56 -25.49 9.22 6.56
C HIS A 56 -26.52 8.54 5.65
N PRO A 57 -27.72 9.13 5.48
CA PRO A 57 -28.80 8.52 4.71
C PRO A 57 -28.55 8.50 3.20
N ASN A 58 -27.65 9.35 2.71
CA ASN A 58 -27.41 9.56 1.29
C ASN A 58 -25.99 9.11 0.92
N ALA A 59 -25.91 8.21 -0.06
CA ALA A 59 -24.68 7.77 -0.69
C ALA A 59 -24.58 8.33 -2.10
N ILE A 60 -23.35 8.40 -2.60
CA ILE A 60 -23.06 8.64 -4.01
C ILE A 60 -23.06 7.27 -4.68
N THR A 61 -23.81 7.16 -5.77
CA THR A 61 -23.89 5.93 -6.58
C THR A 61 -23.17 6.12 -7.90
N TYR A 62 -22.63 5.04 -8.44
CA TYR A 62 -21.95 5.04 -9.71
C TYR A 62 -22.16 3.71 -10.45
N THR A 63 -22.19 3.78 -11.77
CA THR A 63 -22.09 2.63 -12.67
C THR A 63 -20.90 2.83 -13.62
N GLU A 64 -20.27 1.72 -14.01
CA GLU A 64 -19.18 1.70 -15.01
C GLU A 64 -17.96 2.58 -14.64
N ALA A 65 -17.69 2.80 -13.35
CA ALA A 65 -16.43 3.42 -12.92
C ALA A 65 -15.30 2.39 -12.93
N ASP A 66 -14.18 2.69 -13.60
CA ASP A 66 -13.00 1.82 -13.63
C ASP A 66 -12.12 1.98 -12.38
N GLN A 67 -12.13 3.18 -11.80
CA GLN A 67 -11.32 3.49 -10.63
C GLN A 67 -11.91 4.67 -9.84
N ILE A 68 -11.72 4.65 -8.53
CA ILE A 68 -11.89 5.83 -7.68
C ILE A 68 -10.52 6.26 -7.15
N GLN A 69 -10.11 7.49 -7.41
CA GLN A 69 -8.94 8.10 -6.78
C GLN A 69 -9.36 8.78 -5.49
N LEU A 70 -8.78 8.38 -4.36
CA LEU A 70 -9.03 8.95 -3.05
C LEU A 70 -7.84 9.77 -2.58
N GLY A 71 -8.01 11.08 -2.48
CA GLY A 71 -7.13 11.97 -1.74
C GLY A 71 -7.73 12.27 -0.38
N TRP A 72 -7.10 11.83 0.70
CA TRP A 72 -7.53 12.09 2.07
C TRP A 72 -6.45 12.82 2.86
N SER A 73 -6.86 13.79 3.68
CA SER A 73 -5.98 14.50 4.61
C SER A 73 -6.74 14.93 5.87
N GLY A 74 -6.05 15.11 6.99
CA GLY A 74 -6.66 15.58 8.23
C GLY A 74 -6.76 14.51 9.31
N ALA A 75 -7.86 14.49 10.07
CA ALA A 75 -8.02 13.63 11.24
C ALA A 75 -8.05 12.14 10.89
N ALA A 76 -7.57 11.30 11.83
CA ALA A 76 -7.59 9.86 11.72
C ALA A 76 -9.03 9.35 11.54
N SER A 77 -9.33 8.87 10.33
CA SER A 77 -10.67 8.46 9.88
C SER A 77 -10.71 6.97 9.55
N THR A 78 -11.88 6.38 9.36
CA THR A 78 -11.97 4.98 8.92
C THR A 78 -12.18 4.90 7.41
N LEU A 79 -11.48 3.97 6.77
CA LEU A 79 -11.68 3.59 5.38
C LEU A 79 -12.09 2.12 5.33
N HIS A 80 -13.31 1.86 4.88
CA HIS A 80 -13.83 0.52 4.62
C HIS A 80 -14.14 0.38 3.13
N VAL A 81 -13.51 -0.59 2.48
CA VAL A 81 -13.75 -0.94 1.07
C VAL A 81 -14.18 -2.40 0.99
N SER A 82 -15.46 -2.63 0.68
CA SER A 82 -16.05 -3.98 0.62
C SER A 82 -16.36 -4.46 -0.80
N GLY A 83 -16.37 -3.55 -1.77
CA GLY A 83 -16.67 -3.86 -3.17
C GLY A 83 -16.72 -2.62 -4.06
N GLY A 84 -17.17 -2.82 -5.30
CA GLY A 84 -17.26 -1.76 -6.31
C GLY A 84 -15.97 -1.54 -7.11
N ALA A 85 -15.81 -0.34 -7.67
CA ALA A 85 -14.64 0.05 -8.43
C ALA A 85 -13.38 0.06 -7.55
N PRO A 86 -12.20 -0.38 -8.06
CA PRO A 86 -10.95 -0.30 -7.34
C PRO A 86 -10.64 1.11 -6.83
N ILE A 87 -10.20 1.20 -5.58
CA ILE A 87 -9.83 2.47 -4.93
C ILE A 87 -8.33 2.66 -5.02
N LYS A 88 -7.88 3.81 -5.50
CA LYS A 88 -6.47 4.22 -5.49
C LYS A 88 -6.29 5.38 -4.52
N VAL A 89 -5.65 5.14 -3.39
CA VAL A 89 -5.34 6.19 -2.39
C VAL A 89 -4.09 6.92 -2.83
N VAL A 90 -4.23 8.19 -3.24
CA VAL A 90 -3.19 8.96 -3.94
C VAL A 90 -2.48 10.00 -3.07
N THR A 91 -2.92 10.16 -1.81
CA THR A 91 -2.27 11.05 -0.84
C THR A 91 -1.87 10.29 0.41
N ARG A 92 -0.87 10.84 1.11
CA ARG A 92 -0.56 10.38 2.47
C ARG A 92 -1.77 10.61 3.37
N ALA A 93 -2.19 9.56 4.08
CA ALA A 93 -3.31 9.63 5.02
C ALA A 93 -3.00 8.90 6.33
N ILE A 94 -3.72 9.30 7.37
CA ILE A 94 -3.73 8.69 8.69
C ILE A 94 -5.13 8.12 8.90
N TRP A 95 -5.21 6.83 9.21
CA TRP A 95 -6.45 6.12 9.41
C TRP A 95 -6.59 5.67 10.87
N GLN A 96 -7.79 5.79 11.42
CA GLN A 96 -8.16 5.07 12.63
C GLN A 96 -8.34 3.58 12.33
N SER A 97 -8.86 3.24 11.15
CA SER A 97 -8.83 1.87 10.63
C SER A 97 -8.86 1.86 9.11
N LEU A 98 -8.19 0.87 8.52
CA LEU A 98 -8.20 0.53 7.11
C LEU A 98 -8.65 -0.92 6.99
N LEU A 99 -9.88 -1.13 6.51
CA LEU A 99 -10.49 -2.44 6.31
C LEU A 99 -10.78 -2.65 4.82
N VAL A 100 -10.29 -3.76 4.28
CA VAL A 100 -10.63 -4.21 2.93
C VAL A 100 -11.18 -5.63 3.02
N ASP A 101 -12.44 -5.82 2.68
CA ASP A 101 -13.14 -7.10 2.74
C ASP A 101 -14.00 -7.33 1.50
N GLY A 102 -14.86 -8.35 1.51
CA GLY A 102 -15.69 -8.68 0.35
C GLY A 102 -14.86 -8.84 -0.92
N ASN A 103 -15.19 -8.09 -1.96
CA ASN A 103 -14.42 -8.00 -3.21
C ASN A 103 -13.65 -6.67 -3.33
N GLY A 104 -13.47 -5.96 -2.22
CA GLY A 104 -12.81 -4.67 -2.15
C GLY A 104 -11.37 -4.74 -2.66
N ARG A 105 -10.97 -3.73 -3.44
CA ARG A 105 -9.61 -3.60 -3.97
C ARG A 105 -9.09 -2.20 -3.70
N VAL A 106 -7.95 -2.13 -3.01
CA VAL A 106 -7.30 -0.87 -2.66
C VAL A 106 -5.85 -0.88 -3.12
N THR A 107 -5.46 0.12 -3.91
CA THR A 107 -4.07 0.44 -4.19
C THR A 107 -3.64 1.62 -3.35
N LEU A 108 -2.62 1.44 -2.52
CA LEU A 108 -1.98 2.52 -1.77
C LEU A 108 -0.86 3.08 -2.66
N ASP A 109 -1.06 4.30 -3.17
CA ASP A 109 -0.14 5.00 -4.07
C ASP A 109 0.66 6.11 -3.36
N ALA A 110 0.55 6.17 -2.03
CA ALA A 110 1.23 7.11 -1.16
C ALA A 110 1.41 6.50 0.25
N PRO A 111 2.36 7.00 1.06
CA PRO A 111 2.62 6.48 2.41
C PRO A 111 1.38 6.52 3.31
N GLN A 112 1.09 5.43 4.02
CA GLN A 112 -0.10 5.33 4.89
C GLN A 112 0.29 5.01 6.33
N PHE A 113 -0.48 5.56 7.28
CA PHE A 113 -0.42 5.19 8.68
C PHE A 113 -1.81 4.79 9.15
N THR A 114 -1.94 3.71 9.92
CA THR A 114 -3.23 3.29 10.47
C THR A 114 -3.12 2.73 11.88
N ASN A 115 -4.13 2.99 12.72
CA ASN A 115 -4.29 2.38 14.05
C ASN A 115 -4.97 1.00 14.00
N GLY A 116 -5.39 0.56 12.82
CA GLY A 116 -5.96 -0.77 12.61
C GLY A 116 -5.94 -1.15 11.14
N PHE A 117 -5.45 -2.35 10.83
CA PHE A 117 -5.35 -2.84 9.46
C PHE A 117 -5.91 -4.26 9.36
N ALA A 118 -6.84 -4.48 8.46
CA ALA A 118 -7.41 -5.80 8.23
C ALA A 118 -7.73 -6.02 6.75
N ILE A 119 -7.43 -7.23 6.29
CA ILE A 119 -7.87 -7.74 5.00
C ILE A 119 -8.67 -9.02 5.25
N ALA A 120 -9.95 -9.01 4.91
CA ALA A 120 -10.84 -10.15 5.08
C ALA A 120 -11.37 -10.65 3.73
N ASP A 121 -12.01 -11.82 3.73
CA ASP A 121 -12.64 -12.43 2.55
C ASP A 121 -11.74 -12.41 1.30
N GLN A 122 -12.19 -11.81 0.20
CA GLN A 122 -11.46 -11.67 -1.05
C GLN A 122 -10.81 -10.30 -1.23
N GLY A 123 -10.67 -9.54 -0.14
CA GLY A 123 -10.04 -8.23 -0.13
C GLY A 123 -8.60 -8.26 -0.67
N ILE A 124 -8.24 -7.22 -1.41
CA ILE A 124 -6.89 -7.03 -1.95
C ILE A 124 -6.40 -5.63 -1.57
N VAL A 125 -5.22 -5.58 -0.97
CA VAL A 125 -4.45 -4.35 -0.79
C VAL A 125 -3.16 -4.46 -1.58
N ASP A 126 -2.91 -3.47 -2.43
CA ASP A 126 -1.73 -3.38 -3.26
C ASP A 126 -0.90 -2.17 -2.85
N LEU A 127 0.38 -2.38 -2.58
CA LEU A 127 1.35 -1.33 -2.24
C LEU A 127 2.01 -0.72 -3.49
N ALA A 128 1.44 -0.93 -4.69
CA ALA A 128 1.98 -0.51 -5.99
C ALA A 128 2.25 0.99 -6.20
N GLY A 129 2.06 1.90 -5.24
CA GLY A 129 2.73 3.20 -5.29
C GLY A 129 3.21 3.75 -3.97
N SER A 130 2.77 3.17 -2.86
CA SER A 130 3.31 3.47 -1.56
C SER A 130 4.73 2.94 -1.43
N ARG A 131 5.54 3.67 -0.66
CA ARG A 131 6.80 3.16 -0.14
C ARG A 131 6.63 2.55 1.24
N GLU A 132 5.61 2.96 1.99
CA GLU A 132 5.42 2.55 3.38
C GLU A 132 3.94 2.39 3.76
N LEU A 133 3.62 1.36 4.52
CA LEU A 133 2.42 1.26 5.35
C LEU A 133 2.87 1.01 6.79
N LEU A 134 2.43 1.86 7.71
CA LEU A 134 2.67 1.69 9.14
C LEU A 134 1.37 1.30 9.81
N VAL A 135 1.41 0.21 10.58
CA VAL A 135 0.28 -0.26 11.37
C VAL A 135 0.65 -0.12 12.85
N ASN A 136 0.08 0.91 13.47
CA ASN A 136 0.25 1.18 14.89
C ASN A 136 -0.53 0.15 15.71
N HIS A 137 0.04 -0.25 16.84
CA HIS A 137 -0.62 -1.10 17.82
C HIS A 137 -0.38 -0.55 19.23
N ALA A 138 -1.15 -1.04 20.21
CA ALA A 138 -0.99 -0.59 21.58
C ALA A 138 0.41 -0.95 22.12
N PRO A 139 1.12 -0.03 22.80
CA PRO A 139 2.37 -0.34 23.47
C PRO A 139 2.20 -1.48 24.48
N GLY A 140 3.04 -2.52 24.38
CA GLY A 140 2.95 -3.71 25.23
C GLY A 140 1.74 -4.63 24.95
N GLY A 141 0.91 -4.28 23.96
CA GLY A 141 -0.15 -5.15 23.44
C GLY A 141 0.37 -6.16 22.42
N PRO A 142 -0.49 -7.08 21.94
CA PRO A 142 -0.13 -8.01 20.87
C PRO A 142 0.18 -7.23 19.58
N THR A 143 1.27 -7.61 18.92
CA THR A 143 1.59 -7.10 17.59
C THR A 143 0.71 -7.76 16.51
N PRO A 144 0.27 -7.00 15.48
CA PRO A 144 -0.43 -7.56 14.32
C PRO A 144 0.50 -8.21 13.29
N ILE A 145 1.81 -8.27 13.49
CA ILE A 145 2.78 -8.69 12.46
C ILE A 145 2.50 -10.09 11.89
N ALA A 146 2.15 -11.06 12.74
CA ALA A 146 1.80 -12.41 12.29
C ALA A 146 0.53 -12.42 11.43
N THR A 147 -0.49 -11.65 11.82
CA THR A 147 -1.71 -11.49 11.02
C THR A 147 -1.39 -10.85 9.67
N ILE A 148 -0.54 -9.83 9.64
CA ILE A 148 -0.12 -9.18 8.39
C ILE A 148 0.67 -10.14 7.51
N GLN A 149 1.55 -10.96 8.09
CA GLN A 149 2.27 -12.01 7.36
C GLN A 149 1.30 -12.98 6.68
N THR A 150 0.19 -13.34 7.33
CA THR A 150 -0.82 -14.21 6.69
C THR A 150 -1.45 -13.56 5.46
N TYR A 151 -1.64 -12.23 5.44
CA TYR A 151 -2.13 -11.53 4.26
C TYR A 151 -1.13 -11.58 3.10
N ILE A 152 0.16 -11.50 3.39
CA ILE A 152 1.23 -11.62 2.39
C ILE A 152 1.28 -13.06 1.88
N ASN A 153 1.26 -14.07 2.75
CA ASN A 153 1.36 -15.48 2.35
C ASN A 153 0.17 -15.90 1.49
N ARG A 154 -1.05 -15.44 1.82
CA ARG A 154 -2.24 -15.66 1.01
C ARG A 154 -2.13 -15.03 -0.38
N ALA A 155 -1.51 -13.87 -0.51
CA ALA A 155 -1.25 -13.23 -1.80
C ALA A 155 -0.15 -13.98 -2.57
N ARG A 156 0.97 -14.27 -1.90
CA ARG A 156 2.20 -14.86 -2.43
C ARG A 156 1.98 -16.21 -3.09
N THR A 157 1.11 -17.08 -2.55
CA THR A 157 0.75 -18.38 -3.16
C THR A 157 1.97 -19.17 -3.63
N SER A 158 2.94 -19.41 -2.73
CA SER A 158 4.22 -20.07 -3.06
C SER A 158 5.03 -19.39 -4.17
N GLY A 159 4.89 -18.07 -4.32
CA GLY A 159 5.64 -17.23 -5.25
C GLY A 159 4.91 -16.94 -6.57
N THR A 160 3.71 -17.47 -6.80
CA THR A 160 2.93 -17.16 -8.01
C THR A 160 2.22 -15.82 -7.95
N TRP A 161 2.04 -15.25 -6.75
CA TRP A 161 1.39 -13.95 -6.54
C TRP A 161 0.03 -13.81 -7.27
N ASN A 162 -0.79 -14.85 -7.23
CA ASN A 162 -2.13 -14.86 -7.83
C ASN A 162 -3.26 -15.03 -6.80
N GLY A 163 -2.92 -14.91 -5.51
CA GLY A 163 -3.87 -15.09 -4.41
C GLY A 163 -4.63 -13.81 -4.05
N LEU A 164 -4.98 -13.70 -2.78
CA LEU A 164 -5.75 -12.58 -2.20
C LEU A 164 -5.03 -12.10 -0.95
N GLY A 165 -5.09 -10.81 -0.62
CA GLY A 165 -4.40 -10.26 0.54
C GLY A 165 -3.53 -9.06 0.20
N LEU A 166 -2.30 -9.05 0.73
CA LEU A 166 -1.40 -7.92 0.65
C LEU A 166 -0.30 -8.15 -0.39
N PHE A 167 -0.23 -7.26 -1.38
CA PHE A 167 0.71 -7.34 -2.50
C PHE A 167 1.75 -6.21 -2.45
N PRO A 168 2.99 -6.46 -2.90
CA PRO A 168 4.00 -5.41 -3.00
C PRO A 168 3.78 -4.52 -4.22
N VAL A 169 3.28 -5.12 -5.31
CA VAL A 169 2.89 -4.45 -6.55
C VAL A 169 1.98 -5.36 -7.38
N LEU A 170 0.80 -4.89 -7.79
CA LEU A 170 -0.08 -5.53 -8.79
C LEU A 170 -0.21 -4.65 -10.04
N ALA A 171 0.91 -4.11 -10.54
CA ALA A 171 0.90 -3.27 -11.74
C ALA A 171 0.24 -4.02 -12.90
N ASN A 172 -0.92 -3.54 -13.36
CA ASN A 172 -1.70 -4.10 -14.47
C ASN A 172 -2.15 -5.58 -14.29
N ASN A 173 -2.40 -6.04 -13.07
CA ASN A 173 -2.67 -7.46 -12.76
C ASN A 173 -1.51 -8.41 -13.15
N ALA A 174 -0.30 -7.90 -13.34
CA ALA A 174 0.88 -8.74 -13.50
C ALA A 174 1.43 -9.11 -12.12
N PRO A 175 1.93 -10.35 -11.93
CA PRO A 175 2.63 -10.69 -10.70
C PRO A 175 3.86 -9.79 -10.51
N PRO A 176 4.26 -9.51 -9.26
CA PRO A 176 5.52 -8.85 -8.96
C PRO A 176 6.70 -9.50 -9.70
N ALA A 177 7.76 -8.71 -9.89
CA ALA A 177 9.04 -9.28 -10.25
C ALA A 177 9.43 -10.35 -9.23
N ARG A 178 10.00 -11.47 -9.68
CA ARG A 178 10.24 -12.65 -8.83
C ARG A 178 11.17 -12.39 -7.64
N ASN A 179 11.91 -11.28 -7.66
CA ASN A 179 12.79 -10.84 -6.58
C ASN A 179 12.14 -9.84 -5.62
N VAL A 180 10.89 -9.42 -5.85
CA VAL A 180 10.19 -8.43 -5.04
C VAL A 180 9.10 -9.09 -4.21
N THR A 181 8.98 -8.64 -2.96
CA THR A 181 8.01 -9.09 -1.96
C THR A 181 7.62 -7.92 -1.04
N VAL A 182 6.85 -8.21 0.00
CA VAL A 182 6.54 -7.28 1.09
C VAL A 182 7.41 -7.67 2.31
N GLY A 183 8.23 -6.73 2.78
CA GLY A 183 8.99 -6.87 4.02
C GLY A 183 8.18 -6.37 5.21
N LEU A 184 8.38 -7.02 6.37
CA LEU A 184 7.73 -6.70 7.64
C LEU A 184 8.76 -6.53 8.75
N LEU A 185 8.69 -5.45 9.52
CA LEU A 185 9.56 -5.27 10.67
C LEU A 185 8.85 -4.54 11.81
N GLU A 186 9.13 -4.91 13.06
CA GLU A 186 8.71 -4.07 14.18
C GLU A 186 9.50 -2.77 14.19
N SER A 187 8.84 -1.65 14.52
CA SER A 187 9.53 -0.36 14.60
C SER A 187 10.60 -0.34 15.70
N ALA A 188 10.45 -1.16 16.74
CA ALA A 188 11.47 -1.38 17.76
C ALA A 188 12.75 -2.01 17.16
N ASP A 189 12.60 -3.03 16.31
CA ASP A 189 13.72 -3.70 15.64
C ASP A 189 14.39 -2.77 14.62
N TYR A 190 13.60 -2.04 13.82
CA TYR A 190 14.13 -1.04 12.89
C TYR A 190 14.94 0.05 13.64
N LYS A 191 14.43 0.55 14.77
CA LYS A 191 15.16 1.50 15.62
C LYS A 191 16.39 0.91 16.28
N ALA A 192 16.44 -0.41 16.52
CA ALA A 192 17.64 -1.06 17.03
C ALA A 192 18.77 -1.06 15.99
N ILE A 193 18.43 -1.13 14.70
CA ILE A 193 19.37 -1.11 13.57
C ILE A 193 19.82 0.33 13.27
N TYR A 194 18.87 1.25 13.06
CA TYR A 194 19.14 2.62 12.59
C TYR A 194 19.22 3.68 13.69
N GLY A 195 18.97 3.29 14.94
CA GLY A 195 18.97 4.18 16.11
C GLY A 195 17.57 4.67 16.53
N ALA A 196 17.46 5.11 17.79
CA ALA A 196 16.19 5.44 18.43
C ALA A 196 15.36 6.54 17.71
N ASN A 197 16.03 7.42 16.96
CA ASN A 197 15.42 8.54 16.23
C ASN A 197 15.17 8.23 14.75
N ALA A 198 15.36 6.98 14.30
CA ALA A 198 15.11 6.59 12.92
C ALA A 198 13.64 6.83 12.53
N SER A 199 13.46 7.34 11.31
CA SER A 199 12.17 7.47 10.63
C SER A 199 11.98 6.36 9.61
N PHE A 200 10.73 6.03 9.31
CA PHE A 200 10.38 5.11 8.23
C PHE A 200 9.62 5.89 7.16
N GLY A 201 10.31 6.17 6.05
CA GLY A 201 9.85 7.16 5.08
C GLY A 201 9.59 8.53 5.72
N ASP A 202 8.43 9.10 5.44
CA ASP A 202 7.99 10.41 5.95
C ASP A 202 7.28 10.36 7.32
N PHE A 203 7.29 9.20 8.00
CA PHE A 203 6.65 9.01 9.29
C PHE A 203 7.66 9.00 10.43
N ALA A 204 7.40 9.83 11.44
CA ALA A 204 7.91 9.60 12.78
C ALA A 204 7.06 8.49 13.41
N MET A 205 7.73 7.51 14.03
CA MET A 205 7.10 6.36 14.65
C MET A 205 7.63 6.16 16.07
N ASP A 206 6.77 5.68 16.96
CA ASP A 206 7.18 5.13 18.24
C ASP A 206 7.65 3.66 18.07
N ALA A 207 7.88 2.95 19.17
CA ALA A 207 8.34 1.57 19.17
C ALA A 207 7.20 0.53 19.10
N SER A 208 5.99 0.94 18.70
CA SER A 208 4.78 0.10 18.66
C SER A 208 4.06 0.17 17.31
N CYS A 209 4.83 0.02 16.23
CA CYS A 209 4.29 -0.04 14.88
C CYS A 209 4.89 -1.21 14.11
N VAL A 210 4.07 -1.90 13.30
CA VAL A 210 4.57 -2.78 12.25
C VAL A 210 4.84 -1.96 11.00
N LEU A 211 6.06 -2.06 10.48
CA LEU A 211 6.55 -1.42 9.28
C LEU A 211 6.41 -2.37 8.11
N ILE A 212 5.80 -1.88 7.03
CA ILE A 212 5.47 -2.67 5.87
C ILE A 212 5.95 -1.89 4.64
N LYS A 213 6.77 -2.52 3.79
CA LYS A 213 7.14 -1.92 2.51
C LYS A 213 7.32 -2.97 1.41
N PRO A 214 7.04 -2.63 0.14
CA PRO A 214 7.58 -3.39 -0.99
C PRO A 214 9.10 -3.36 -0.95
N THR A 215 9.73 -4.53 -1.05
CA THR A 215 11.18 -4.65 -1.06
C THR A 215 11.67 -5.94 -1.73
N PHE A 216 12.98 -6.17 -1.76
CA PHE A 216 13.59 -7.39 -2.24
C PHE A 216 13.48 -8.53 -1.22
N TYR A 217 13.37 -9.77 -1.69
CA TYR A 217 13.55 -10.91 -0.79
C TYR A 217 14.93 -10.83 -0.12
N GLY A 218 14.95 -10.81 1.21
CA GLY A 218 16.18 -10.74 1.99
C GLY A 218 16.73 -9.33 2.24
N ASP A 219 16.02 -8.25 1.91
CA ASP A 219 16.29 -6.92 2.49
C ASP A 219 15.79 -6.90 3.95
N THR A 220 16.55 -7.52 4.85
CA THR A 220 16.11 -7.87 6.21
C THR A 220 15.99 -6.66 7.14
N ASP A 221 16.69 -5.57 6.83
CA ASP A 221 16.62 -4.31 7.58
C ASP A 221 15.86 -3.20 6.86
N LEU A 222 15.26 -3.50 5.71
CA LEU A 222 14.43 -2.59 4.95
C LEU A 222 15.19 -1.33 4.48
N ASP A 223 16.45 -1.44 4.05
CA ASP A 223 17.22 -0.35 3.47
C ASP A 223 17.05 -0.21 1.93
N GLY A 224 16.51 -1.25 1.29
CA GLY A 224 16.26 -1.31 -0.15
C GLY A 224 17.37 -1.96 -0.98
N ALA A 225 18.34 -2.60 -0.33
CA ALA A 225 19.36 -3.45 -0.91
C ALA A 225 19.33 -4.83 -0.23
N VAL A 226 19.98 -5.79 -0.87
CA VAL A 226 20.33 -7.08 -0.30
C VAL A 226 21.85 -7.13 -0.27
N ASP A 227 22.46 -7.23 0.90
CA ASP A 227 23.92 -7.21 1.01
C ASP A 227 24.47 -8.13 2.10
N PHE A 228 25.74 -7.92 2.47
CA PHE A 228 26.43 -8.75 3.45
C PHE A 228 25.75 -8.75 4.82
N ASP A 229 25.15 -7.63 5.24
CA ASP A 229 24.51 -7.54 6.54
C ASP A 229 23.24 -8.40 6.58
N ASP A 230 22.52 -8.51 5.47
CA ASP A 230 21.38 -9.41 5.32
C ASP A 230 21.76 -10.89 5.36
N TYR A 231 22.81 -11.26 4.62
CA TYR A 231 23.35 -12.63 4.68
C TYR A 231 23.80 -13.01 6.09
N SER A 232 24.42 -12.07 6.80
CA SER A 232 24.84 -12.29 8.19
C SER A 232 23.65 -12.53 9.13
N ARG A 233 22.51 -11.87 8.88
CA ARG A 233 21.29 -12.03 9.69
C ARG A 233 20.56 -13.34 9.41
N ILE A 234 20.44 -13.77 8.15
CA ILE A 234 19.86 -15.08 7.81
C ILE A 234 20.71 -16.23 8.37
N ASP A 235 22.04 -16.14 8.27
CA ASP A 235 22.95 -17.11 8.86
C ASP A 235 22.78 -17.19 10.39
N ALA A 236 22.67 -16.03 11.05
CA ALA A 236 22.41 -15.97 12.48
C ALA A 236 21.02 -16.55 12.82
N GLY A 237 20.00 -16.27 12.02
CA GLY A 237 18.65 -16.79 12.20
C GLY A 237 18.60 -18.31 12.11
N PHE A 238 19.17 -18.86 11.03
CA PHE A 238 19.30 -20.30 10.80
C PHE A 238 20.03 -21.00 11.95
N ASN A 239 21.23 -20.53 12.31
CA ASN A 239 22.07 -21.15 13.33
C ASN A 239 21.48 -21.09 14.75
N ASN A 240 20.56 -20.15 15.01
CA ASN A 240 19.93 -19.98 16.31
C ASN A 240 18.43 -20.37 16.32
N ASN A 241 17.94 -21.01 15.25
CA ASN A 241 16.53 -21.40 15.10
C ASN A 241 15.55 -20.24 15.34
N ARG A 242 15.90 -19.05 14.87
CA ARG A 242 15.03 -17.86 14.90
C ARG A 242 14.19 -17.80 13.63
N THR A 243 13.14 -16.99 13.66
CA THR A 243 12.16 -16.83 12.58
C THR A 243 11.80 -15.36 12.40
N GLY A 244 10.96 -15.06 11.41
CA GLY A 244 10.60 -13.70 11.05
C GLY A 244 11.63 -12.99 10.18
N TRP A 245 11.16 -11.95 9.51
CA TRP A 245 11.85 -11.23 8.43
C TRP A 245 13.30 -10.81 8.78
N LEU A 246 13.50 -10.18 9.94
CA LEU A 246 14.82 -9.72 10.38
C LEU A 246 15.84 -10.86 10.52
N ASN A 247 15.37 -12.07 10.80
CA ASN A 247 16.21 -13.24 10.99
C ASN A 247 16.33 -14.08 9.70
N GLY A 248 15.79 -13.60 8.57
CA GLY A 248 15.94 -14.25 7.28
C GLY A 248 14.86 -15.27 6.89
N ASP A 249 13.72 -15.30 7.59
CA ASP A 249 12.50 -16.03 7.15
C ASP A 249 11.76 -15.11 6.17
N VAL A 250 12.26 -15.06 4.94
CA VAL A 250 11.88 -14.07 3.91
C VAL A 250 10.68 -14.54 3.10
N ASP A 251 10.36 -15.82 3.16
CA ASP A 251 9.15 -16.39 2.58
C ASP A 251 7.96 -16.44 3.56
N GLY A 252 8.24 -16.19 4.85
CA GLY A 252 7.29 -15.98 5.93
C GLY A 252 6.59 -17.24 6.40
N ASN A 253 7.21 -18.41 6.24
CA ASN A 253 6.63 -19.71 6.60
C ASN A 253 6.88 -20.09 8.07
N GLY A 254 7.69 -19.31 8.81
CA GLY A 254 7.99 -19.53 10.21
C GLY A 254 9.23 -20.40 10.46
N ILE A 255 10.05 -20.64 9.45
CA ILE A 255 11.30 -21.39 9.52
C ILE A 255 12.30 -20.68 8.58
N VAL A 256 13.56 -20.58 9.01
CA VAL A 256 14.65 -20.17 8.12
C VAL A 256 15.27 -21.43 7.54
N ASP A 257 15.21 -21.62 6.22
CA ASP A 257 15.79 -22.78 5.55
C ASP A 257 16.31 -22.50 4.13
N PHE A 258 16.54 -23.56 3.35
CA PHE A 258 17.10 -23.47 2.00
C PHE A 258 16.23 -22.65 1.04
N ASP A 259 14.91 -22.64 1.23
CA ASP A 259 14.00 -21.90 0.36
C ASP A 259 14.19 -20.39 0.56
N ASP A 260 14.47 -19.94 1.78
CA ASP A 260 14.83 -18.54 2.07
C ASP A 260 16.15 -18.13 1.42
N TYR A 261 17.18 -18.97 1.54
CA TYR A 261 18.48 -18.73 0.88
C TYR A 261 18.32 -18.62 -0.65
N SER A 262 17.47 -19.46 -1.24
CA SER A 262 17.21 -19.41 -2.68
C SER A 262 16.56 -18.08 -3.11
N LEU A 263 15.68 -17.51 -2.27
CA LEU A 263 15.00 -16.24 -2.54
C LEU A 263 15.95 -15.04 -2.40
N ILE A 264 16.76 -14.99 -1.33
CA ILE A 264 17.75 -13.92 -1.14
C ILE A 264 18.85 -13.96 -2.21
N ASP A 265 19.34 -15.15 -2.61
CA ASP A 265 20.33 -15.28 -3.68
C ASP A 265 19.78 -14.79 -5.02
N GLN A 266 18.53 -15.14 -5.33
CA GLN A 266 17.87 -14.66 -6.53
C GLN A 266 17.74 -13.13 -6.49
N ALA A 267 17.32 -12.58 -5.37
CA ALA A 267 17.19 -11.15 -5.19
C ALA A 267 18.54 -10.43 -5.29
N PHE A 268 19.58 -10.93 -4.64
CA PHE A 268 20.93 -10.36 -4.69
C PHE A 268 21.49 -10.27 -6.11
N ASN A 269 21.23 -11.29 -6.93
CA ASN A 269 21.68 -11.32 -8.33
C ASN A 269 20.85 -10.45 -9.29
N THR A 270 19.67 -9.97 -8.87
CA THR A 270 18.71 -9.28 -9.74
C THR A 270 18.22 -7.93 -9.21
N GLN A 271 18.57 -7.58 -7.97
CA GLN A 271 18.50 -6.22 -7.46
C GLN A 271 19.41 -5.34 -8.32
N GLY A 272 18.98 -4.12 -8.64
CA GLY A 272 19.64 -3.28 -9.64
C GLY A 272 18.70 -2.90 -10.79
N SER A 273 17.58 -3.62 -10.94
CA SER A 273 16.37 -3.01 -11.45
C SER A 273 15.76 -2.16 -10.34
N ALA A 274 15.41 -0.90 -10.62
CA ALA A 274 14.61 -0.11 -9.68
C ALA A 274 13.36 -0.92 -9.30
N LEU A 275 12.94 -0.86 -8.03
CA LEU A 275 11.74 -1.55 -7.52
C LEU A 275 10.44 -1.18 -8.29
N ARG A 276 10.50 -0.24 -9.25
CA ARG A 276 9.42 0.23 -10.09
C ARG A 276 9.93 0.62 -11.49
N PRO A 277 9.12 0.42 -12.57
CA PRO A 277 9.30 1.16 -13.81
C PRO A 277 9.20 2.66 -13.53
N ALA A 278 10.14 3.46 -14.01
CA ALA A 278 10.06 4.91 -13.91
C ALA A 278 8.76 5.40 -14.57
N VAL A 279 7.96 6.18 -13.85
CA VAL A 279 6.86 6.95 -14.45
C VAL A 279 7.51 7.90 -15.47
N PRO A 280 7.19 7.81 -16.77
CA PRO A 280 7.70 8.79 -17.73
C PRO A 280 7.27 10.18 -17.28
N PRO A 281 8.17 11.19 -17.25
CA PRO A 281 7.77 12.55 -16.97
C PRO A 281 6.62 12.94 -17.90
N LEU A 282 5.49 13.36 -17.32
CA LEU A 282 4.41 13.97 -18.09
C LEU A 282 5.02 15.09 -18.95
N GLY A 283 4.81 14.97 -20.26
CA GLY A 283 5.54 15.69 -21.28
C GLY A 283 5.67 17.18 -21.03
N GLY A 284 6.90 17.60 -20.77
CA GLY A 284 7.33 18.99 -20.88
C GLY A 284 8.63 19.03 -21.66
N LYS A 285 8.57 18.96 -23.00
CA LYS A 285 9.70 19.43 -23.81
C LYS A 285 9.86 20.93 -23.51
N PRO A 286 11.01 21.42 -23.06
CA PRO A 286 11.26 22.85 -23.09
C PRO A 286 11.23 23.27 -24.56
N SER A 287 10.25 24.09 -24.93
CA SER A 287 10.28 24.80 -26.20
C SER A 287 11.57 25.61 -26.23
N LYS A 288 12.48 25.27 -27.15
CA LYS A 288 13.62 26.13 -27.47
C LYS A 288 13.04 27.42 -28.06
N GLY A 289 12.95 28.46 -27.23
CA GLY A 289 12.65 29.81 -27.66
C GLY A 289 13.70 30.27 -28.66
N GLY A 290 13.31 30.33 -29.94
CA GLY A 290 14.09 30.97 -30.98
C GLY A 290 14.10 32.47 -30.76
N GLY A 291 15.17 32.98 -30.16
CA GLY A 291 15.49 34.40 -30.15
C GLY A 291 16.10 34.79 -31.50
N VAL A 292 15.31 35.46 -32.33
CA VAL A 292 15.72 36.10 -33.57
C VAL A 292 16.68 37.25 -33.25
N ALA A 293 17.88 37.21 -33.83
CA ALA A 293 18.77 38.36 -33.86
C ALA A 293 18.23 39.38 -34.87
N VAL A 294 17.93 40.59 -34.40
CA VAL A 294 17.80 41.77 -35.26
C VAL A 294 18.90 42.73 -34.88
N ARG A 295 19.52 43.25 -35.94
CA ARG A 295 20.74 44.07 -36.01
C ARG A 295 20.69 45.34 -35.17
#